data_AF-X1PHM8-F1
#
_entry.id   AF-X1PHM8-F1
#
_cell.length_a   1.000
_cell.length_b   1.000
_cell.length_c   1.000
_cell.angle_alpha   90.00
_cell.angle_beta   90.00
_cell.angle_gamma   90.00
#
_symmetry.space_group_name_H-M   'P 1'
#
loop_
_entity.id
_entity.type
_entity.pdbx_description
1 polymer ?
#
loop_
_entity_poly.entity_id
_entity_poly.type
_entity_poly.pdbx_seq_one_letter_code
_entity_poly.pdbx_strand_id
1 'polypeptide(L)' 'GKIFKAYKFRTMIDKAVAIGGKRISQDDLRITRVGKYLRWGIDELPQLINVFKGEMSLVGPRPTLIEQVSRYSKEHR' A
#
# COMPACT_ATOMS: atom_id res chain seq x y z
N GLY A 1 -15.65 -7.30 4.83
CA GLY A 1 -14.28 -7.33 5.41
C GLY A 1 -14.17 -6.42 6.62
N LYS A 2 -13.02 -6.42 7.32
CA LYS A 2 -12.74 -5.50 8.43
C LYS A 2 -11.68 -4.47 8.01
N ILE A 3 -11.74 -3.26 8.56
CA ILE A 3 -10.69 -2.25 8.35
C ILE A 3 -9.48 -2.62 9.20
N PHE A 4 -8.28 -2.57 8.61
CA PHE A 4 -7.02 -2.81 9.31
C PHE A 4 -5.92 -1.88 8.77
N LYS A 5 -4.80 -1.80 9.49
CA LYS A 5 -3.64 -1.01 9.08
C LYS A 5 -2.68 -1.90 8.27
N ALA A 6 -2.51 -1.65 6.97
CA ALA A 6 -1.52 -2.36 6.17
C ALA A 6 -0.11 -1.83 6.44
N TYR A 7 0.82 -2.72 6.82
CA TYR A 7 2.22 -2.35 7.03
C TYR A 7 3.00 -2.38 5.71
N LYS A 8 3.87 -1.39 5.51
CA LYS A 8 4.83 -1.36 4.39
C LYS A 8 6.04 -0.52 4.75
N PHE A 9 7.17 -0.78 4.09
CA PHE A 9 8.33 0.11 4.22
C PHE A 9 8.06 1.44 3.50
N ARG A 10 8.55 2.52 4.12
CA ARG A 10 8.55 3.85 3.51
C ARG A 10 9.62 3.90 2.43
N THR A 11 9.20 4.14 1.19
CA THR A 11 10.12 4.22 0.03
C THR A 11 10.27 5.64 -0.51
N MET A 12 9.47 6.59 -0.02
CA MET A 12 9.46 7.98 -0.47
C MET A 12 9.94 8.92 0.63
N ILE A 13 10.45 10.08 0.21
CA ILE A 13 10.83 11.19 1.11
C ILE A 13 9.63 11.65 1.95
N ASP A 14 9.92 12.38 3.03
CA ASP A 14 8.87 13.00 3.81
C ASP A 14 8.08 14.02 2.98
N LYS A 15 6.78 14.17 3.29
CA LYS A 15 5.85 15.08 2.59
C LYS A 15 5.73 14.87 1.07
N ALA A 16 6.14 13.71 0.54
CA ALA A 16 6.05 13.41 -0.90
C ALA A 16 4.68 13.73 -1.52
N VAL A 17 3.59 13.41 -0.83
CA VAL A 17 2.22 13.67 -1.32
C VAL A 17 1.96 15.17 -1.53
N ALA A 18 2.49 16.04 -0.68
CA ALA A 18 2.33 17.49 -0.84
C ALA A 18 3.10 18.03 -2.06
N ILE A 19 4.20 17.38 -2.43
CA ILE A 19 5.09 17.81 -3.53
C ILE A 19 4.54 17.39 -4.90
N GLY A 20 3.98 16.18 -5.01
CA GLY A 20 3.63 15.61 -6.33
C GLY A 20 2.32 14.81 -6.35
N GLY A 21 1.46 14.96 -5.34
CA GLY A 21 0.18 14.28 -5.23
C GLY A 21 0.28 12.79 -4.91
N LYS A 22 -0.86 12.08 -5.00
CA LYS A 22 -0.98 10.65 -4.64
C LYS A 22 -0.45 9.69 -5.71
N ARG A 23 -0.36 10.13 -6.97
CA ARG A 23 0.09 9.28 -8.09
C ARG A 23 1.61 9.27 -8.16
N ILE A 24 2.17 8.13 -8.54
CA ILE A 24 3.61 7.90 -8.66
C ILE A 24 3.93 7.76 -10.15
N SER A 25 4.98 8.42 -10.64
CA SER A 25 5.53 8.24 -11.99
C SER A 25 6.72 7.28 -11.98
N GLN A 26 7.15 6.80 -13.15
CA GLN A 26 8.31 5.88 -13.25
C GLN A 26 9.62 6.51 -12.72
N ASP A 27 9.83 7.81 -12.95
CA ASP A 27 11.04 8.54 -12.53
C ASP A 27 10.75 9.57 -11.43
N ASP A 28 9.90 9.16 -10.48
CA ASP A 28 9.46 10.04 -9.41
C ASP A 28 10.63 10.40 -8.46
N LEU A 29 11.07 11.66 -8.52
CA LEU A 29 12.16 12.21 -7.70
C LEU A 29 11.90 12.12 -6.20
N ARG A 30 10.65 11.87 -5.78
CA ARG A 30 10.28 11.69 -4.38
C ARG A 30 10.61 10.30 -3.85
N ILE A 31 10.97 9.35 -4.73
CA ILE A 31 11.43 8.01 -4.32
C ILE A 31 12.89 8.10 -3.88
N THR A 32 13.18 7.60 -2.68
CA THR A 32 14.55 7.55 -2.16
C THR A 32 15.39 6.53 -2.92
N ARG A 33 16.72 6.69 -2.93
CA ARG A 33 17.64 5.73 -3.58
C ARG A 33 17.41 4.29 -3.10
N VAL A 34 17.29 4.09 -1.78
CA VAL A 34 16.96 2.78 -1.19
C VAL A 34 15.53 2.35 -1.52
N GLY A 35 14.59 3.29 -1.48
CA GLY A 35 13.19 3.05 -1.84
C GLY A 35 12.98 2.52 -3.25
N LYS A 36 13.85 2.86 -4.21
CA LYS A 36 13.82 2.31 -5.57
C LYS A 36 14.01 0.80 -5.58
N TYR A 37 14.93 0.28 -4.78
CA TYR A 37 15.18 -1.16 -4.65
C TYR A 37 14.10 -1.85 -3.81
N LEU A 38 13.61 -1.20 -2.74
CA LEU A 38 12.54 -1.77 -1.92
C LEU A 38 11.26 -2.02 -2.72
N ARG A 39 10.98 -1.21 -3.75
CA ARG A 39 9.80 -1.35 -4.62
C ARG A 39 9.81 -2.56 -5.56
N TRP A 40 10.84 -3.41 -5.51
CA TRP A 40 10.83 -4.72 -6.18
C TRP A 40 9.98 -5.79 -5.45
N GLY A 41 9.10 -5.36 -4.54
CA GLY A 41 8.24 -6.22 -3.71
C GLY A 41 8.71 -6.37 -2.26
N ILE A 42 9.89 -5.83 -1.92
CA ILE A 42 10.43 -5.88 -0.56
C ILE A 42 9.67 -4.92 0.37
N ASP A 43 9.15 -3.81 -0.16
CA ASP A 43 8.40 -2.82 0.61
C ASP A 43 7.10 -3.37 1.19
N GLU A 44 6.57 -4.46 0.65
CA GLU A 44 5.37 -5.16 1.13
C GLU A 44 5.68 -6.30 2.12
N LEU A 45 6.94 -6.68 2.35
CA LEU A 45 7.29 -7.72 3.35
C LEU A 45 6.73 -7.47 4.75
N PRO A 46 6.61 -6.22 5.26
CA PRO A 46 5.96 -5.96 6.55
C PRO A 46 4.49 -6.42 6.61
N GLN A 47 3.81 -6.65 5.48
CA GLN A 47 2.46 -7.20 5.45
C GLN A 47 2.39 -8.63 6.01
N LEU A 48 3.50 -9.35 6.09
CA LEU A 48 3.55 -10.64 6.81
C LEU A 48 3.16 -10.46 8.28
N ILE A 49 3.41 -9.30 8.89
CA ILE A 49 2.95 -8.99 10.25
C ILE A 49 1.41 -8.94 10.29
N ASN A 50 0.75 -8.41 9.25
CA ASN A 50 -0.71 -8.43 9.14
C ASN A 50 -1.24 -9.86 9.04
N VAL A 51 -0.53 -10.74 8.31
CA VAL A 51 -0.87 -12.17 8.22
C VAL A 51 -0.75 -12.84 9.59
N PHE A 52 0.37 -12.64 10.30
CA PHE A 52 0.55 -13.20 11.65
C PHE A 52 -0.47 -12.67 12.66
N LYS A 53 -0.97 -11.44 12.48
CA LYS A 53 -2.06 -10.86 13.29
C LYS A 53 -3.46 -11.36 12.90
N GLY A 54 -3.59 -12.10 11.81
CA GLY A 54 -4.88 -12.54 11.27
C GLY A 54 -5.69 -11.43 10.58
N GLU A 55 -5.07 -10.31 10.24
CA GLU A 55 -5.69 -9.20 9.51
C GLU A 55 -5.72 -9.44 7.99
N MET A 56 -4.78 -10.26 7.49
CA MET A 56 -4.66 -10.68 6.09
C MET A 56 -4.44 -12.20 5.99
N SER A 57 -4.71 -12.77 4.81
CA SER A 57 -4.33 -14.15 4.46
C SER A 57 -3.12 -14.12 3.51
N LEU A 58 -2.29 -15.17 3.55
CA LEU A 58 -1.21 -15.36 2.55
C LEU A 58 -1.77 -15.51 1.13
N VAL A 59 -2.94 -16.16 1.01
CA VAL A 59 -3.65 -16.34 -0.26
C VAL A 59 -5.07 -15.83 -0.07
N GLY A 60 -5.44 -14.83 -0.87
CA GLY A 60 -6.75 -14.18 -0.79
C GLY A 60 -6.85 -12.95 -1.69
N PRO A 61 -8.02 -12.28 -1.72
CA PRO A 61 -8.21 -11.06 -2.50
C PRO A 61 -7.34 -9.92 -1.97
N ARG A 62 -6.79 -9.09 -2.87
CA ARG A 62 -5.97 -7.92 -2.48
C ARG A 62 -6.84 -6.94 -1.68
N PRO A 63 -6.38 -6.48 -0.50
CA PRO A 63 -7.08 -5.44 0.26
C PRO A 63 -7.26 -4.18 -0.59
N THR A 64 -8.49 -3.67 -0.63
CA THR A 64 -8.86 -2.46 -1.37
C THR A 64 -8.86 -1.24 -0.47
N LEU A 65 -8.60 -0.06 -1.05
CA LEU A 65 -8.66 1.19 -0.29
C LEU A 65 -10.11 1.46 0.12
N ILE A 66 -10.30 2.02 1.31
CA ILE A 66 -11.63 2.38 1.85
C ILE A 66 -12.39 3.28 0.87
N GLU A 67 -11.69 4.23 0.24
CA GLU A 67 -12.26 5.14 -0.77
C GLU A 67 -12.75 4.41 -2.04
N GLN A 68 -12.18 3.24 -2.35
CA GLN A 68 -12.65 2.42 -3.47
C GLN A 68 -13.87 1.60 -3.07
N VAL A 69 -13.87 1.02 -1.87
CA VAL A 69 -14.99 0.23 -1.34
C VAL A 69 -16.26 1.08 -1.18
N SER A 70 -16.13 2.37 -0.84
CA SER A 70 -17.28 3.27 -0.76
C SER A 70 -17.98 3.50 -2.11
N ARG A 71 -17.28 3.28 -3.22
CA ARG A 71 -17.80 3.45 -4.60
C ARG A 71 -18.37 2.15 -5.18
N TYR A 72 -18.28 1.03 -4.47
CA TYR A 72 -18.83 -0.23 -4.94
C TYR A 72 -20.35 -0.21 -4.92
N SER A 73 -20.98 -0.71 -6.00
CA SER A 73 -22.43 -0.93 -6.00
C SER A 73 -22.78 -2.03 -4.99
N LYS A 74 -24.07 -2.15 -4.62
CA LYS A 74 -24.53 -3.16 -3.65
C LYS A 74 -24.16 -4.60 -4.05
N GLU A 75 -24.01 -4.86 -5.35
CA GLU A 75 -23.63 -6.17 -5.90
C GLU A 75 -22.13 -6.47 -5.77
N HIS A 76 -21.30 -5.44 -5.60
CA HIS A 76 -19.83 -5.54 -5.51
C HIS A 76 -19.31 -5.36 -4.08
N ARG A 77 -20.20 -5.19 -3.10
CA ARG A 77 -19.87 -5.06 -1.67
C ARG A 77 -19.85 -6.42 -0.99
#